data_AF-A0A369BVP0-F1
#
_entry.id   AF-A0A369BVP0-F1
#
_cell.length_a   1.000
_cell.length_b   1.000
_cell.length_c   1.000
_cell.angle_alpha   90.00
_cell.angle_beta   90.00
_cell.angle_gamma   90.00
#
_symmetry.space_group_name_H-M   'P 1'
#
loop_
_entity.id
_entity.type
_entity.pdbx_description
1 polymer ?
#
loop_
_entity_poly.entity_id
_entity_poly.type
_entity_poly.pdbx_seq_one_letter_code
_entity_poly.pdbx_strand_id
1 'polypeptide(L)'
;MCGGAEPGAGPVPPGASPSTAPTLGELYDRLLAAYGPQHWWPGDGPFEVLVGAVLTQNTAWRNVERALEGLRAAGALNPGAIAAASPDRLAAWIRSAGTHNVKAARLQGLCRWFLDSGGFTALARLPLPQLREALLSVRGVGPETADDILLYAFGQPVFVIDAYTRRILGRLGLARGDEGYEPLRRSMESGLPADPGLLGEYHALLVAHAKAVCRPRPLCGECCLRLRCPTGASVGEGGTPAKAQGSRRKRRTE
;
A
#
# COMPACT_ATOMS: atom_id res chain seq x y z
N MET A 1 26.77 -31.12 55.44
CA MET A 1 26.80 -31.25 53.97
C MET A 1 25.59 -30.52 53.40
N CYS A 2 25.85 -29.61 52.47
CA CYS A 2 24.95 -29.01 51.48
C CYS A 2 23.60 -28.42 51.96
N GLY A 3 23.62 -27.17 52.42
CA GLY A 3 22.47 -26.27 52.29
C GLY A 3 22.64 -25.45 51.00
N GLY A 4 21.77 -25.70 50.01
CA GLY A 4 21.77 -25.00 48.73
C GLY A 4 21.28 -23.56 48.90
N ALA A 5 22.08 -22.60 48.43
CA ALA A 5 21.68 -21.22 48.27
C ALA A 5 20.85 -21.09 47.00
N GLU A 6 19.60 -20.64 47.12
CA GLU A 6 18.80 -20.24 45.97
C GLU A 6 19.38 -18.95 45.35
N PRO A 7 19.48 -18.85 44.02
CA PRO A 7 19.88 -17.61 43.37
C PRO A 7 18.73 -16.61 43.45
N GLY A 8 18.94 -15.55 44.22
CA GLY A 8 18.01 -14.43 44.35
C GLY A 8 17.65 -13.83 42.99
N ALA A 9 16.36 -13.79 42.69
CA ALA A 9 15.81 -13.01 41.60
C ALA A 9 16.16 -11.53 41.83
N GLY A 10 17.06 -11.01 41.00
CA GLY A 10 17.37 -9.58 40.99
C GLY A 10 16.13 -8.76 40.65
N PRO A 11 16.01 -7.53 41.17
CA PRO A 11 14.88 -6.66 40.90
C PRO A 11 14.80 -6.38 39.39
N VAL A 12 13.64 -6.70 38.80
CA VAL A 12 13.28 -6.29 37.45
C VAL A 12 13.29 -4.75 37.41
N PRO A 13 14.02 -4.11 36.47
CA PRO A 13 14.08 -2.65 36.42
C PRO A 13 12.70 -2.06 36.10
N PRO A 14 12.23 -1.04 36.84
CA PRO A 14 10.99 -0.36 36.53
C PRO A 14 11.24 0.65 35.41
N GLY A 15 10.41 0.62 34.35
CA GLY A 15 10.27 1.77 33.44
C GLY A 15 10.50 1.49 31.95
N ALA A 16 9.77 0.55 31.35
CA ALA A 16 9.37 0.75 29.97
C ALA A 16 8.16 1.71 29.99
N SER A 17 8.36 2.97 29.63
CA SER A 17 7.25 3.90 29.40
C SER A 17 6.28 3.25 28.39
N PRO A 18 4.95 3.30 28.58
CA PRO A 18 4.02 2.72 27.62
C PRO A 18 4.30 3.33 26.24
N SER A 19 4.46 2.46 25.23
CA SER A 19 4.64 2.91 23.85
C SER A 19 3.53 3.88 23.49
N THR A 20 3.89 5.12 23.18
CA THR A 20 2.92 6.15 22.76
C THR A 20 2.24 5.80 21.44
N ALA A 21 2.87 4.96 20.61
CA ALA A 21 2.33 4.53 19.32
C ALA A 21 1.07 3.65 19.49
N PRO A 22 0.10 3.73 18.57
CA PRO A 22 -1.05 2.82 18.56
C PRO A 22 -0.61 1.40 18.17
N THR A 23 -1.28 0.38 18.68
CA THR A 23 -1.22 -0.95 18.05
C THR A 23 -1.84 -0.90 16.64
N LEU A 24 -1.59 -1.91 15.81
CA LEU A 24 -2.20 -1.96 14.47
C LEU A 24 -3.74 -2.06 14.54
N GLY A 25 -4.30 -2.74 15.54
CA GLY A 25 -5.74 -2.78 15.79
C GLY A 25 -6.29 -1.43 16.22
N GLU A 26 -5.66 -0.76 17.19
CA GLU A 26 -6.07 0.58 17.63
C GLU A 26 -6.00 1.61 16.49
N LEU A 27 -5.01 1.50 15.60
CA LEU A 27 -4.87 2.35 14.43
C LEU A 27 -6.03 2.09 13.45
N TYR A 28 -6.36 0.84 13.17
CA TYR A 28 -7.51 0.48 12.35
C TYR A 28 -8.81 1.07 12.91
N ASP A 29 -9.11 0.80 14.19
CA ASP A 29 -10.36 1.25 14.82
C ASP A 29 -10.52 2.77 14.80
N ARG A 30 -9.43 3.51 15.06
CA ARG A 30 -9.44 4.98 15.04
C ARG A 30 -9.66 5.54 13.63
N LEU A 31 -9.08 4.90 12.62
CA LEU A 31 -9.29 5.32 11.24
C LEU A 31 -10.71 4.99 10.79
N LEU A 32 -11.19 3.78 11.09
CA LEU A 32 -12.55 3.35 10.76
C LEU A 32 -13.59 4.26 11.42
N ALA A 33 -13.41 4.63 12.69
CA ALA A 33 -14.29 5.56 13.37
C ALA A 33 -14.29 6.98 12.76
N ALA A 34 -13.15 7.41 12.18
CA ALA A 34 -13.01 8.74 11.61
C ALA A 34 -13.54 8.85 10.17
N TYR A 35 -13.38 7.80 9.36
CA TYR A 35 -13.69 7.82 7.93
C TYR A 35 -14.87 6.92 7.53
N GLY A 36 -15.31 6.03 8.41
CA GLY A 36 -16.28 4.97 8.10
C GLY A 36 -15.71 3.92 7.14
N PRO A 37 -16.52 2.92 6.74
CA PRO A 37 -16.17 2.00 5.67
C PRO A 37 -15.89 2.75 4.37
N GLN A 38 -14.78 2.45 3.71
CA GLN A 38 -14.34 3.17 2.51
C GLN A 38 -14.98 2.65 1.23
N HIS A 39 -15.53 1.43 1.24
CA HIS A 39 -16.07 0.76 0.04
C HIS A 39 -15.07 0.83 -1.12
N TRP A 40 -13.82 0.50 -0.80
CA TRP A 40 -12.66 0.90 -1.57
C TRP A 40 -12.38 0.03 -2.79
N TRP A 41 -11.82 0.70 -3.80
CA TRP A 41 -11.71 0.36 -5.21
C TRP A 41 -13.05 0.43 -5.97
N PRO A 42 -13.37 1.57 -6.62
CA PRO A 42 -14.64 1.79 -7.32
C PRO A 42 -14.73 1.11 -8.70
N GLY A 43 -14.15 -0.09 -8.85
CA GLY A 43 -14.05 -0.77 -10.14
C GLY A 43 -15.26 -1.66 -10.46
N ASP A 44 -15.57 -1.82 -11.75
CA ASP A 44 -16.67 -2.65 -12.25
C ASP A 44 -16.32 -4.16 -12.27
N GLY A 45 -15.18 -4.55 -11.69
CA GLY A 45 -14.77 -5.95 -11.57
C GLY A 45 -13.26 -6.18 -11.43
N PRO A 46 -12.83 -7.44 -11.25
CA PRO A 46 -11.44 -7.78 -10.94
C PRO A 46 -10.47 -7.46 -12.08
N PHE A 47 -10.92 -7.47 -13.35
CA PHE A 47 -10.06 -7.08 -14.47
C PHE A 47 -9.70 -5.58 -14.44
N GLU A 48 -10.64 -4.73 -14.04
CA GLU A 48 -10.37 -3.30 -13.89
C GLU A 48 -9.34 -3.04 -12.80
N VAL A 49 -9.35 -3.83 -11.72
CA VAL A 49 -8.32 -3.78 -10.68
C VAL A 49 -6.93 -4.03 -11.27
N LEU A 50 -6.75 -5.06 -12.11
CA LEU A 50 -5.47 -5.32 -12.78
C LEU A 50 -4.99 -4.10 -13.57
N VAL A 51 -5.88 -3.51 -14.36
CA VAL A 51 -5.55 -2.33 -15.18
C VAL A 51 -5.23 -1.14 -14.29
N GLY A 52 -6.05 -0.86 -13.29
CA GLY A 52 -5.89 0.27 -12.38
C GLY A 52 -4.62 0.16 -11.51
N ALA A 53 -4.22 -1.05 -11.09
CA ALA A 53 -2.97 -1.28 -10.36
C ALA A 53 -1.73 -0.88 -11.18
N VAL A 54 -1.73 -1.10 -12.50
CA VAL A 54 -0.65 -0.60 -13.36
C VAL A 54 -0.78 0.91 -13.58
N LEU A 55 -2.00 1.42 -13.78
CA LEU A 55 -2.24 2.84 -14.05
C LEU A 55 -1.95 3.74 -12.84
N THR A 56 -2.11 3.25 -11.60
CA THR A 56 -1.86 4.01 -10.37
C THR A 56 -0.38 4.26 -10.10
N GLN A 57 0.52 3.50 -10.73
CA GLN A 57 1.96 3.66 -10.59
C GLN A 57 2.38 5.11 -10.85
N ASN A 58 2.83 5.80 -9.79
CA ASN A 58 3.20 7.22 -9.79
C ASN A 58 2.12 8.15 -10.37
N THR A 59 0.84 7.92 -10.07
CA THR A 59 -0.27 8.67 -10.68
C THR A 59 -1.40 8.92 -9.70
N ALA A 60 -1.93 10.14 -9.71
CA ALA A 60 -3.07 10.49 -8.89
C ALA A 60 -4.33 9.74 -9.36
N TRP A 61 -5.11 9.20 -8.41
CA TRP A 61 -6.28 8.38 -8.70
C TRP A 61 -7.27 9.00 -9.70
N ARG A 62 -7.56 10.32 -9.60
CA ARG A 62 -8.42 11.02 -10.58
C ARG A 62 -7.96 10.85 -12.04
N ASN A 63 -6.66 10.75 -12.27
CA ASN A 63 -6.09 10.59 -13.60
C ASN A 63 -6.16 9.13 -14.07
N VAL A 64 -6.14 8.19 -13.12
CA VAL A 64 -6.42 6.76 -13.36
C VAL A 64 -7.88 6.58 -13.76
N GLU A 65 -8.83 7.16 -13.04
CA GLU A 65 -10.26 7.10 -13.37
C GLU A 65 -10.52 7.61 -14.79
N ARG A 66 -9.91 8.74 -15.16
CA ARG A 66 -9.98 9.27 -16.54
C ARG A 66 -9.38 8.33 -17.59
N ALA A 67 -8.34 7.58 -17.26
CA ALA A 67 -7.73 6.62 -18.17
C ALA A 67 -8.58 5.36 -18.32
N LEU A 68 -9.16 4.88 -17.21
CA LEU A 68 -10.12 3.77 -17.20
C LEU A 68 -11.36 4.14 -18.02
N GLU A 69 -11.88 5.36 -17.85
CA GLU A 69 -12.98 5.86 -18.67
C GLU A 69 -12.61 5.94 -20.16
N GLY A 70 -11.38 6.37 -20.47
CA GLY A 70 -10.87 6.35 -21.84
C GLY A 70 -10.85 4.94 -22.46
N LEU A 71 -10.51 3.91 -21.66
CA LEU A 71 -10.58 2.51 -22.09
C LEU A 71 -12.03 2.02 -22.23
N ARG A 72 -12.93 2.38 -21.31
CA ARG A 72 -14.36 2.04 -21.39
C ARG A 72 -15.02 2.63 -22.63
N ALA A 73 -14.84 3.94 -22.86
CA ALA A 73 -15.39 4.65 -24.01
C ALA A 73 -14.90 4.06 -25.35
N ALA A 74 -13.71 3.46 -25.36
CA ALA A 74 -13.15 2.78 -26.52
C ALA A 74 -13.59 1.30 -26.68
N GLY A 75 -14.39 0.77 -25.74
CA GLY A 75 -14.72 -0.67 -25.69
C GLY A 75 -13.49 -1.56 -25.43
N ALA A 76 -12.43 -1.00 -24.87
CA ALA A 76 -11.11 -1.61 -24.79
C ALA A 76 -10.74 -2.07 -23.37
N LEU A 77 -11.62 -1.92 -22.37
CA LEU A 77 -11.39 -2.41 -21.00
C LEU A 77 -11.62 -3.93 -20.91
N ASN A 78 -10.87 -4.70 -21.69
CA ASN A 78 -10.81 -6.17 -21.64
C ASN A 78 -9.41 -6.65 -22.06
N PRO A 79 -8.97 -7.84 -21.60
CA PRO A 79 -7.59 -8.28 -21.80
C PRO A 79 -7.22 -8.46 -23.28
N GLY A 80 -8.13 -8.99 -24.09
CA GLY A 80 -7.90 -9.20 -25.52
C GLY A 80 -7.70 -7.89 -26.28
N ALA A 81 -8.55 -6.90 -26.05
CA ALA A 81 -8.46 -5.60 -26.69
C ALA A 81 -7.18 -4.85 -26.31
N ILE A 82 -6.80 -4.87 -25.02
CA ILE A 82 -5.54 -4.23 -24.57
C ILE A 82 -4.32 -4.94 -25.17
N ALA A 83 -4.30 -6.28 -25.16
CA ALA A 83 -3.18 -7.07 -25.69
C ALA A 83 -2.96 -6.87 -27.19
N ALA A 84 -4.04 -6.67 -27.96
CA ALA A 84 -4.05 -6.50 -29.41
C ALA A 84 -3.97 -5.04 -29.88
N ALA A 85 -4.21 -4.06 -29.00
CA ALA A 85 -4.16 -2.64 -29.36
C ALA A 85 -2.77 -2.25 -29.89
N SER A 86 -2.71 -1.32 -30.85
CA SER A 86 -1.43 -0.71 -31.22
C SER A 86 -0.89 0.14 -30.06
N PRO A 87 0.44 0.24 -29.89
CA PRO A 87 1.04 1.04 -28.81
C PRO A 87 0.50 2.48 -28.76
N ASP A 88 0.37 3.13 -29.92
CA ASP A 88 -0.11 4.52 -30.01
C ASP A 88 -1.57 4.68 -29.60
N ARG A 89 -2.43 3.72 -29.96
CA ARG A 89 -3.85 3.75 -29.57
C ARG A 89 -4.01 3.57 -28.07
N LEU A 90 -3.32 2.55 -27.51
CA LEU A 90 -3.39 2.30 -26.08
C LEU A 90 -2.84 3.48 -25.28
N ALA A 91 -1.70 4.03 -25.70
CA ALA A 91 -1.11 5.23 -25.13
C ALA A 91 -2.07 6.44 -25.18
N ALA A 92 -2.85 6.60 -26.25
CA ALA A 92 -3.84 7.66 -26.36
C ALA A 92 -4.99 7.51 -25.35
N TRP A 93 -5.53 6.29 -25.18
CA TRP A 93 -6.62 6.03 -24.23
C TRP A 93 -6.22 6.30 -22.78
N ILE A 94 -4.98 5.95 -22.42
CA ILE A 94 -4.50 6.07 -21.04
C ILE A 94 -3.65 7.32 -20.80
N ARG A 95 -3.65 8.28 -21.72
CA ARG A 95 -2.75 9.45 -21.69
C ARG A 95 -2.82 10.22 -20.37
N SER A 96 -4.01 10.32 -19.76
CA SER A 96 -4.22 11.02 -18.49
C SER A 96 -3.38 10.43 -17.36
N ALA A 97 -3.07 9.13 -17.40
CA ALA A 97 -2.32 8.45 -16.36
C ALA A 97 -0.82 8.78 -16.36
N GLY A 98 -0.31 9.63 -17.27
CA GLY A 98 1.11 9.97 -17.32
C GLY A 98 2.00 8.77 -17.67
N THR A 99 3.26 9.03 -18.06
CA THR A 99 4.21 8.00 -18.56
C THR A 99 3.57 6.95 -19.47
N HIS A 100 2.61 7.38 -20.29
CA HIS A 100 1.60 6.53 -20.90
C HIS A 100 2.19 5.51 -21.86
N ASN A 101 3.32 5.81 -22.52
CA ASN A 101 4.03 4.85 -23.37
C ASN A 101 4.58 3.66 -22.55
N VAL A 102 5.15 3.94 -21.37
CA VAL A 102 5.64 2.89 -20.46
C VAL A 102 4.48 2.07 -19.91
N LYS A 103 3.38 2.74 -19.50
CA LYS A 103 2.19 2.05 -18.99
C LYS A 103 1.47 1.23 -20.05
N ALA A 104 1.42 1.72 -21.29
CA ALA A 104 0.84 0.97 -22.41
C ALA A 104 1.59 -0.34 -22.64
N ALA A 105 2.93 -0.28 -22.69
CA ALA A 105 3.75 -1.48 -22.81
C ALA A 105 3.58 -2.45 -21.62
N ARG A 106 3.48 -1.93 -20.39
CA ARG A 106 3.23 -2.76 -19.19
C ARG A 106 1.85 -3.42 -19.22
N LEU A 107 0.81 -2.67 -19.56
CA LEU A 107 -0.56 -3.19 -19.68
C LEU A 107 -0.66 -4.27 -20.76
N GLN A 108 -0.05 -4.05 -21.93
CA GLN A 108 0.03 -5.07 -22.97
C GLN A 108 0.73 -6.33 -22.49
N GLY A 109 1.89 -6.20 -21.83
CA GLY A 109 2.62 -7.33 -21.27
C GLY A 109 1.79 -8.10 -20.24
N LEU A 110 1.15 -7.38 -19.31
CA LEU A 110 0.29 -7.97 -18.28
C LEU A 110 -0.92 -8.67 -18.89
N CYS A 111 -1.59 -8.08 -19.88
CA CYS A 111 -2.78 -8.68 -20.51
C CYS A 111 -2.42 -9.92 -21.35
N ARG A 112 -1.28 -9.91 -22.05
CA ARG A 112 -0.79 -11.11 -22.76
C ARG A 112 -0.49 -12.23 -21.78
N TRP A 113 0.31 -11.96 -20.75
CA TRP A 113 0.59 -12.93 -19.69
C TRP A 113 -0.69 -13.47 -19.03
N PHE A 114 -1.66 -12.59 -18.76
CA PHE A 114 -2.92 -12.98 -18.13
C PHE A 114 -3.72 -13.94 -19.03
N LEU A 115 -3.79 -13.67 -20.34
CA LEU A 115 -4.44 -14.55 -21.31
C LEU A 115 -3.69 -15.89 -21.44
N ASP A 116 -2.37 -15.84 -21.59
CA ASP A 116 -1.51 -17.03 -21.73
C ASP A 116 -1.55 -17.93 -20.49
N SER A 117 -1.78 -17.33 -19.31
CA SER A 117 -1.91 -18.05 -18.03
C SER A 117 -3.32 -18.60 -17.79
N GLY A 118 -4.25 -18.49 -18.75
CA GLY A 118 -5.62 -18.99 -18.63
C GLY A 118 -6.59 -18.09 -17.85
N GLY A 119 -6.23 -16.81 -17.69
CA GLY A 119 -7.04 -15.79 -17.03
C GLY A 119 -7.35 -16.09 -15.56
N PHE A 120 -8.39 -15.45 -15.02
CA PHE A 120 -8.78 -15.61 -13.61
C PHE A 120 -9.06 -17.06 -13.24
N THR A 121 -9.75 -17.82 -14.10
CA THR A 121 -10.17 -19.20 -13.81
C THR A 121 -8.99 -20.13 -13.52
N ALA A 122 -7.89 -19.97 -14.24
CA ALA A 122 -6.68 -20.77 -14.02
C ALA A 122 -5.82 -20.17 -12.90
N LEU A 123 -5.59 -18.86 -12.92
CA LEU A 123 -4.74 -18.18 -11.94
C LEU A 123 -5.27 -18.29 -10.50
N ALA A 124 -6.59 -18.26 -10.30
CA ALA A 124 -7.22 -18.39 -8.98
C ALA A 124 -7.05 -19.79 -8.35
N ARG A 125 -6.59 -20.79 -9.12
CA ARG A 125 -6.29 -22.13 -8.60
C ARG A 125 -4.88 -22.25 -8.04
N LEU A 126 -4.01 -21.28 -8.31
CA LEU A 126 -2.65 -21.29 -7.81
C LEU A 126 -2.64 -20.96 -6.31
N PRO A 127 -1.84 -21.67 -5.50
CA PRO A 127 -1.54 -21.25 -4.14
C PRO A 127 -0.98 -19.82 -4.12
N LEU A 128 -1.32 -19.04 -3.09
CA LEU A 128 -0.94 -17.63 -2.97
C LEU A 128 0.56 -17.35 -3.25
N PRO A 129 1.54 -18.10 -2.70
CA PRO A 129 2.95 -17.85 -3.01
C PRO A 129 3.27 -17.99 -4.51
N GLN A 130 2.69 -19.00 -5.18
CA GLN A 130 2.93 -19.25 -6.60
C GLN A 130 2.26 -18.20 -7.48
N LEU A 131 1.03 -17.78 -7.13
CA LEU A 131 0.35 -16.70 -7.84
C LEU A 131 1.12 -15.38 -7.72
N ARG A 132 1.65 -15.09 -6.53
CA ARG A 132 2.47 -13.91 -6.28
C ARG A 132 3.77 -13.92 -7.09
N GLU A 133 4.49 -15.04 -7.08
CA GLU A 133 5.69 -15.21 -7.90
C GLU A 133 5.40 -15.06 -9.40
N ALA A 134 4.28 -15.63 -9.87
CA ALA A 134 3.85 -15.49 -11.25
C ALA A 134 3.56 -14.03 -11.63
N LEU A 135 2.86 -13.27 -10.79
CA LEU A 135 2.64 -11.83 -11.01
C LEU A 135 3.94 -11.04 -11.04
N LEU A 136 4.87 -11.32 -10.12
CA LEU A 136 6.18 -10.66 -10.05
C LEU A 136 7.10 -10.99 -11.23
N SER A 137 6.84 -12.09 -11.94
CA SER A 137 7.56 -12.42 -13.18
C SER A 137 7.19 -11.50 -14.35
N VAL A 138 6.05 -10.80 -14.26
CA VAL A 138 5.57 -9.90 -15.31
C VAL A 138 6.37 -8.60 -15.30
N ARG A 139 7.05 -8.30 -16.41
CA ARG A 139 7.86 -7.08 -16.54
C ARG A 139 7.03 -5.82 -16.25
N GLY A 140 7.43 -5.08 -15.21
CA GLY A 140 6.78 -3.84 -14.80
C GLY A 140 5.72 -4.00 -13.72
N VAL A 141 5.47 -5.22 -13.26
CA VAL A 141 4.76 -5.51 -12.02
C VAL A 141 5.80 -5.61 -10.89
N GLY A 142 5.76 -4.65 -9.98
CA GLY A 142 6.56 -4.70 -8.74
C GLY A 142 5.74 -5.25 -7.56
N PRO A 143 6.33 -5.39 -6.37
CA PRO A 143 5.66 -5.91 -5.18
C PRO A 143 4.35 -5.21 -4.83
N GLU A 144 4.33 -3.87 -4.86
CA GLU A 144 3.11 -3.08 -4.60
C GLU A 144 1.99 -3.42 -5.59
N THR A 145 2.30 -3.43 -6.89
CA THR A 145 1.31 -3.75 -7.94
C THR A 145 0.86 -5.21 -7.88
N ALA A 146 1.76 -6.15 -7.57
CA ALA A 146 1.40 -7.56 -7.41
C ALA A 146 0.43 -7.73 -6.24
N ASP A 147 0.73 -7.09 -5.11
CA ASP A 147 -0.07 -7.22 -3.90
C ASP A 147 -1.41 -6.48 -4.01
N ASP A 148 -1.47 -5.35 -4.73
CA ASP A 148 -2.74 -4.71 -5.11
C ASP A 148 -3.63 -5.68 -5.91
N ILE A 149 -3.06 -6.36 -6.91
CA ILE A 149 -3.80 -7.33 -7.73
C ILE A 149 -4.27 -8.53 -6.87
N LEU A 150 -3.39 -9.06 -6.03
CA LEU A 150 -3.71 -10.18 -5.15
C LEU A 150 -4.85 -9.84 -4.19
N LEU A 151 -4.76 -8.69 -3.53
CA LEU A 151 -5.75 -8.25 -2.54
C LEU A 151 -7.10 -7.93 -3.20
N TYR A 152 -7.09 -7.06 -4.22
CA TYR A 152 -8.32 -6.48 -4.74
C TYR A 152 -8.94 -7.27 -5.91
N ALA A 153 -8.15 -8.00 -6.70
CA ALA A 153 -8.68 -8.77 -7.85
C ALA A 153 -8.87 -10.26 -7.51
N PHE A 154 -7.99 -10.84 -6.69
CA PHE A 154 -8.04 -12.26 -6.32
C PHE A 154 -8.53 -12.52 -4.89
N GLY A 155 -8.83 -11.47 -4.12
CA GLY A 155 -9.34 -11.60 -2.75
C GLY A 155 -8.38 -12.34 -1.82
N GLN A 156 -7.07 -12.18 -2.01
CA GLN A 156 -6.04 -12.86 -1.22
C GLN A 156 -5.64 -12.01 0.00
N PRO A 157 -5.32 -12.63 1.15
CA PRO A 157 -4.99 -11.92 2.38
C PRO A 157 -3.54 -11.42 2.37
N VAL A 158 -3.25 -10.44 1.50
CA VAL A 158 -1.94 -9.78 1.36
C VAL A 158 -2.09 -8.30 1.65
N PHE A 159 -1.17 -7.72 2.42
CA PHE A 159 -1.23 -6.29 2.73
C PHE A 159 -0.41 -5.47 1.73
N VAL A 160 -0.96 -4.34 1.28
CA VAL A 160 -0.31 -3.43 0.33
C VAL A 160 0.53 -2.38 1.06
N ILE A 161 1.82 -2.28 0.69
CA ILE A 161 2.75 -1.30 1.26
C ILE A 161 3.09 -0.22 0.22
N ASP A 162 2.20 0.76 0.10
CA ASP A 162 2.40 1.93 -0.74
C ASP A 162 3.14 3.08 -0.01
N ALA A 163 3.30 4.21 -0.70
CA ALA A 163 3.91 5.40 -0.12
C ALA A 163 3.07 6.05 1.00
N TYR A 164 1.76 5.80 1.06
CA TYR A 164 0.87 6.32 2.11
C TYR A 164 1.04 5.52 3.40
N THR A 165 0.94 4.20 3.31
CA THR A 165 1.20 3.25 4.40
C THR A 165 2.56 3.51 5.02
N ARG A 166 3.63 3.57 4.20
CA ARG A 166 4.99 3.86 4.69
C ARG A 166 5.08 5.17 5.46
N ARG A 167 4.48 6.24 4.93
CA ARG A 167 4.52 7.56 5.56
C ARG A 167 3.78 7.58 6.89
N ILE A 168 2.60 6.97 6.95
CA ILE A 168 1.79 6.93 8.18
C ILE A 168 2.50 6.10 9.23
N LEU A 169 2.92 4.87 8.91
CA LEU A 169 3.61 3.99 9.85
C LEU A 169 4.91 4.62 10.35
N GLY A 170 5.70 5.24 9.47
CA GLY A 170 6.92 5.96 9.86
C GLY A 170 6.64 7.12 10.82
N ARG A 171 5.59 7.91 10.59
CA ARG A 171 5.22 9.03 11.48
C ARG A 171 4.67 8.59 12.83
N LEU A 172 4.08 7.40 12.89
CA LEU A 172 3.59 6.77 14.12
C LEU A 172 4.71 6.05 14.89
N GLY A 173 5.90 5.89 14.31
CA GLY A 173 6.97 5.09 14.90
C GLY A 173 6.74 3.58 14.79
N LEU A 174 5.81 3.15 13.92
CA LEU A 174 5.53 1.74 13.61
C LEU A 174 6.43 1.19 12.49
N ALA A 175 7.16 2.07 11.81
CA ALA A 175 8.21 1.73 10.86
C ALA A 175 9.39 2.68 11.09
N ARG A 176 10.61 2.21 10.83
CA ARG A 176 11.86 2.98 10.86
C ARG A 176 11.95 3.93 9.67
N GLY A 177 11.27 3.61 8.57
CA GLY A 177 11.21 4.39 7.34
C GLY A 177 12.27 4.01 6.30
N ASP A 178 13.23 3.15 6.65
CA ASP A 178 14.26 2.62 5.77
C ASP A 178 14.03 1.14 5.38
N GLU A 179 12.98 0.51 5.89
CA GLU A 179 12.68 -0.88 5.59
C GLU A 179 12.30 -1.10 4.11
N GLY A 180 12.82 -2.19 3.57
CA GLY A 180 12.35 -2.73 2.29
C GLY A 180 10.85 -3.07 2.32
N TYR A 181 10.29 -3.32 1.14
CA TYR A 181 8.89 -3.70 0.99
C TYR A 181 8.51 -4.97 1.76
N GLU A 182 9.26 -6.06 1.57
CA GLU A 182 8.90 -7.35 2.17
C GLU A 182 8.93 -7.37 3.71
N PRO A 183 9.96 -6.82 4.41
CA PRO A 183 9.94 -6.77 5.86
C PRO A 183 8.74 -5.98 6.42
N LEU A 184 8.39 -4.85 5.79
CA LEU A 184 7.29 -4.02 6.25
C LEU A 184 5.93 -4.69 5.99
N ARG A 185 5.76 -5.33 4.83
CA ARG A 185 4.55 -6.13 4.52
C ARG A 185 4.36 -7.24 5.54
N ARG A 186 5.40 -8.04 5.80
CA ARG A 186 5.34 -9.13 6.78
C ARG A 186 5.03 -8.63 8.18
N SER A 187 5.58 -7.48 8.57
CA SER A 187 5.28 -6.88 9.88
C SER A 187 3.78 -6.54 10.02
N MET A 188 3.16 -5.98 8.98
CA MET A 188 1.72 -5.70 8.95
C MET A 188 0.91 -6.99 9.02
N GLU A 189 1.20 -7.96 8.14
CA GLU A 189 0.49 -9.25 8.06
C GLU A 189 0.63 -10.08 9.34
N SER A 190 1.78 -10.03 10.03
CA SER A 190 1.98 -10.74 11.30
C SER A 190 1.18 -10.17 12.47
N GLY A 191 0.81 -8.89 12.40
CA GLY A 191 0.08 -8.18 13.44
C GLY A 191 -1.42 -8.07 13.19
N LEU A 192 -1.92 -8.67 12.10
CA LEU A 192 -3.30 -8.56 11.65
C LEU A 192 -3.88 -9.94 11.29
N PRO A 193 -5.20 -10.15 11.46
CA PRO A 193 -5.88 -11.31 10.88
C PRO A 193 -5.65 -11.40 9.37
N ALA A 194 -5.43 -12.61 8.87
CA ALA A 194 -5.31 -12.91 7.45
C ALA A 194 -6.70 -12.92 6.76
N ASP A 195 -7.43 -11.81 6.86
CA ASP A 195 -8.74 -11.59 6.27
C ASP A 195 -8.67 -10.54 5.15
N PRO A 196 -8.95 -10.89 3.88
CA PRO A 196 -8.85 -9.96 2.76
C PRO A 196 -9.73 -8.71 2.92
N GLY A 197 -10.91 -8.85 3.52
CA GLY A 197 -11.83 -7.73 3.76
C GLY A 197 -11.23 -6.70 4.71
N LEU A 198 -10.72 -7.16 5.85
CA LEU A 198 -10.02 -6.34 6.84
C LEU A 198 -8.78 -5.66 6.24
N LEU A 199 -7.92 -6.41 5.54
CA LEU A 199 -6.68 -5.88 4.98
C LEU A 199 -6.96 -4.85 3.88
N GLY A 200 -7.98 -5.10 3.04
CA GLY A 200 -8.45 -4.18 2.00
C GLY A 200 -9.01 -2.88 2.57
N GLU A 201 -9.88 -2.98 3.58
CA GLU A 201 -10.47 -1.83 4.26
C GLU A 201 -9.40 -1.01 5.01
N TYR A 202 -8.47 -1.69 5.68
CA TYR A 202 -7.40 -1.01 6.40
C TYR A 202 -6.45 -0.26 5.45
N HIS A 203 -6.04 -0.88 4.34
CA HIS A 203 -5.27 -0.17 3.32
C HIS A 203 -6.03 1.06 2.81
N ALA A 204 -7.33 0.94 2.54
CA ALA A 204 -8.17 2.07 2.10
C ALA A 204 -8.21 3.22 3.12
N LEU A 205 -8.41 2.90 4.40
CA LEU A 205 -8.42 3.85 5.50
C LEU A 205 -7.09 4.61 5.62
N LEU A 206 -5.96 3.92 5.43
CA LEU A 206 -4.64 4.55 5.39
C LEU A 206 -4.52 5.52 4.21
N VAL A 207 -5.00 5.13 3.02
CA VAL A 207 -5.00 5.99 1.83
C VAL A 207 -5.88 7.23 2.06
N ALA A 208 -7.08 7.06 2.60
CA ALA A 208 -8.01 8.15 2.92
C ALA A 208 -7.38 9.13 3.91
N HIS A 209 -6.82 8.61 5.01
CA HIS A 209 -6.15 9.41 6.02
C HIS A 209 -4.93 10.15 5.47
N ALA A 210 -4.14 9.49 4.62
CA ALA A 210 -2.97 10.06 3.97
C ALA A 210 -3.30 11.22 3.03
N LYS A 211 -4.46 11.18 2.36
CA LYS A 211 -4.94 12.23 1.46
C LYS A 211 -5.57 13.40 2.22
N ALA A 212 -6.42 13.10 3.21
CA ALA A 212 -7.17 14.11 3.94
C ALA A 212 -6.30 14.86 4.96
N VAL A 213 -5.57 14.12 5.82
CA VAL A 213 -4.95 14.69 7.03
C VAL A 213 -3.43 14.47 7.04
N CYS A 214 -2.96 13.22 6.93
CA CYS A 214 -1.55 12.87 7.02
C CYS A 214 -0.82 13.01 5.66
N ARG A 215 -1.09 14.11 4.96
CA ARG A 215 -0.44 14.51 3.71
C ARG A 215 1.04 14.90 3.92
N PRO A 216 1.84 15.13 2.87
CA PRO A 216 3.26 15.50 3.04
C PRO A 216 3.50 16.67 4.00
N ARG A 217 2.61 17.68 3.98
CA ARG A 217 2.49 18.71 5.02
C ARG A 217 1.23 18.45 5.86
N PRO A 218 1.30 17.68 6.95
CA PRO A 218 0.12 17.12 7.61
C PRO A 218 -0.63 18.17 8.42
N LEU A 219 -1.94 17.96 8.56
CA LEU A 219 -2.84 18.76 9.40
C LEU A 219 -2.94 18.12 10.79
N CYS A 220 -1.84 18.11 11.54
CA CYS A 220 -1.76 17.36 12.81
C CYS A 220 -2.78 17.81 13.86
N GLY A 221 -3.19 19.08 13.84
CA GLY A 221 -4.23 19.60 14.75
C GLY A 221 -5.60 18.94 14.58
N GLU A 222 -5.91 18.46 13.38
CA GLU A 222 -7.19 17.81 13.01
C GLU A 222 -7.08 16.27 13.03
N CYS A 223 -5.93 15.73 13.41
CA CYS A 223 -5.64 14.30 13.26
C CYS A 223 -6.20 13.45 14.39
N CYS A 224 -7.06 12.46 14.05
CA CYS A 224 -7.60 11.46 14.99
C CYS A 224 -6.53 10.59 15.68
N LEU A 225 -5.30 10.61 15.16
CA LEU A 225 -4.15 9.88 15.71
C LEU A 225 -3.19 10.78 16.50
N ARG A 226 -3.45 12.11 16.61
CA ARG A 226 -2.50 13.10 17.16
C ARG A 226 -1.90 12.69 18.49
N LEU A 227 -2.74 12.27 19.45
CA LEU A 227 -2.32 11.92 20.81
C LEU A 227 -1.51 10.62 20.89
N ARG A 228 -1.57 9.78 19.85
CA ARG A 228 -0.82 8.52 19.73
C ARG A 228 0.27 8.60 18.67
N CYS A 229 0.56 9.80 18.15
CA CYS A 229 1.51 10.01 17.06
C CYS A 229 2.68 10.88 17.53
N PRO A 230 3.92 10.35 17.57
CA PRO A 230 5.10 11.14 17.93
C PRO A 230 5.26 12.39 17.07
N THR A 231 4.97 12.29 15.76
CA THR A 231 5.00 13.42 14.83
C THR A 231 3.90 14.45 15.13
N GLY A 232 2.72 14.03 15.58
CA GLY A 232 1.60 14.94 15.88
C GLY A 232 1.70 15.59 17.26
N ALA A 233 2.24 14.89 18.25
CA ALA A 233 2.43 15.39 19.61
C ALA A 233 3.47 16.51 19.70
N SER A 234 4.45 16.53 18.78
CA SER A 234 5.46 17.60 18.68
C SER A 234 4.94 18.90 18.04
N VAL A 235 3.65 18.95 17.69
CA VAL A 235 3.02 20.10 17.04
C VAL A 235 2.03 20.75 18.02
N GLY A 236 2.35 21.98 18.44
CA GLY A 236 1.43 22.84 19.20
C GLY A 236 0.11 23.06 18.45
N GLU A 237 -0.95 23.46 19.15
CA GLU A 237 -2.27 23.68 18.53
C GLU A 237 -2.16 24.62 17.31
N GLY A 238 -2.61 24.16 16.14
CA GLY A 238 -2.59 24.92 14.89
C GLY A 238 -1.27 24.92 14.09
N GLY A 239 -0.22 24.24 14.56
CA GLY A 239 1.07 24.16 13.85
C GLY A 239 1.09 23.14 12.71
N THR A 240 1.97 23.35 11.72
CA THR A 240 2.44 22.27 10.83
C THR A 240 3.77 21.73 11.41
N PRO A 241 4.02 20.41 11.45
CA PRO A 241 5.29 19.90 11.96
C PRO A 241 6.47 20.44 11.17
N ALA A 242 7.52 20.83 11.89
CA ALA A 242 8.78 21.25 11.30
C ALA A 242 9.36 20.11 10.46
N LYS A 243 9.93 20.44 9.28
CA LYS A 243 10.57 19.44 8.42
C LYS A 243 11.65 18.70 9.22
N ALA A 244 11.59 17.37 9.24
CA ALA A 244 12.70 16.54 9.68
C ALA A 244 13.93 16.91 8.83
N GLN A 245 14.98 17.41 9.48
CA GLN A 245 16.23 17.77 8.80
C GLN A 245 16.88 16.49 8.28
N GLY A 246 16.74 16.25 6.96
CA GLY A 246 17.48 15.20 6.29
C GLY A 246 18.97 15.50 6.37
N SER A 247 19.70 14.63 7.06
CA SER A 247 21.16 14.59 7.07
C SER A 247 21.68 14.54 5.63
N ARG A 248 22.21 15.66 5.13
CA ARG A 248 22.97 15.71 3.88
C ARG A 248 24.28 14.96 4.10
N ARG A 249 24.30 13.67 3.80
CA ARG A 249 25.55 12.92 3.66
C ARG A 249 26.28 13.46 2.42
N LYS A 250 27.34 14.25 2.63
CA LYS A 250 28.25 14.74 1.58
C LYS A 250 28.77 13.52 0.79
N ARG A 251 28.52 13.51 -0.53
CA ARG A 251 29.26 12.63 -1.46
C ARG A 251 30.72 13.09 -1.43
N ARG A 252 31.62 12.24 -0.96
CA ARG A 252 33.04 12.35 -1.28
C ARG A 252 33.20 11.76 -2.68
N THR A 253 33.61 12.62 -3.61
CA THR A 253 34.22 12.27 -4.88
C THR A 253 35.64 11.80 -4.61
N GLU A 254 35.94 10.55 -4.95
CA GLU A 254 37.23 10.07 -5.47
C GLU A 254 36.91 9.05 -6.57
#